data_AF-A0A969C644-F1
#
_entry.id   AF-A0A969C644-F1
#
_cell.length_a   1.000
_cell.length_b   1.000
_cell.length_c   1.000
_cell.angle_alpha   90.00
_cell.angle_beta   90.00
_cell.angle_gamma   90.00
#
_symmetry.space_group_name_H-M   'P 1'
#
loop_
_entity.id
_entity.type
_entity.pdbx_description
1 polymer ?
#
loop_
_entity_poly.entity_id
_entity_poly.type
_entity_poly.pdbx_seq_one_letter_code
_entity_poly.pdbx_strand_id
1 'polypeptide(L)'
;MKTAAKNAKVPFSKGKFSKLKNVRFLSWEDAFDVEFEDGLCILEPHATIRKANKIAPKARFERLEIDDWCQAGFYVHYDNGQTAEVSWAFIREHPPKK
;
A
#
# COMPACT_ATOMS: atom_id res chain seq x y z
N MET A 1 0.06 -20.89 -1.16
CA MET A 1 0.09 -19.42 -1.24
C MET A 1 -0.79 -18.87 -0.11
N LYS A 2 -0.32 -17.88 0.65
CA LYS A 2 -1.21 -17.17 1.60
C LYS A 2 -2.14 -16.28 0.77
N THR A 3 -3.45 -16.37 1.00
CA THR A 3 -4.44 -15.53 0.32
C THR A 3 -4.38 -14.12 0.92
N ALA A 4 -4.11 -13.11 0.10
CA ALA A 4 -4.20 -11.72 0.53
C ALA A 4 -5.66 -11.35 0.83
N ALA A 5 -5.90 -10.73 1.99
CA ALA A 5 -7.24 -10.34 2.39
C ALA A 5 -7.63 -9.00 1.75
N LYS A 6 -8.77 -8.95 1.06
CA LYS A 6 -9.29 -7.73 0.41
C LYS A 6 -9.91 -6.70 1.38
N ASN A 7 -10.03 -7.01 2.68
CA ASN A 7 -10.65 -6.13 3.69
C ASN A 7 -10.13 -6.41 5.12
N ALA A 8 -8.81 -6.35 5.33
CA ALA A 8 -8.22 -6.56 6.66
C ALA A 8 -7.92 -5.26 7.43
N LYS A 9 -8.38 -4.11 6.92
CA LYS A 9 -8.19 -2.82 7.60
C LYS A 9 -9.00 -2.78 8.89
N VAL A 10 -8.40 -2.24 9.94
CA VAL A 10 -9.07 -1.99 11.23
C VAL A 10 -9.49 -0.51 11.32
N PRO A 11 -10.31 -0.11 12.31
CA PRO A 11 -10.61 1.31 12.51
C PRO A 11 -9.35 2.13 12.81
N PHE A 12 -9.40 3.42 12.50
CA PHE A 12 -8.34 4.38 12.82
C PHE A 12 -7.88 4.25 14.29
N SER A 13 -6.56 4.28 14.52
CA SER A 13 -5.92 4.14 15.84
C SER A 13 -6.15 2.80 16.55
N LYS A 14 -6.65 1.76 15.85
CA LYS A 14 -6.79 0.39 16.40
C LYS A 14 -5.75 -0.57 15.82
N GLY A 15 -4.97 -0.16 14.82
CA GLY A 15 -3.90 -0.96 14.26
C GLY A 15 -2.72 -1.07 15.22
N LYS A 16 -2.06 -2.23 15.18
CA LYS A 16 -0.75 -2.44 15.81
C LYS A 16 0.32 -2.46 14.74
N PHE A 17 1.36 -1.66 14.92
CA PHE A 17 2.46 -1.55 13.98
C PHE A 17 3.11 -2.92 13.71
N SER A 18 3.42 -3.15 12.44
CA SER A 18 4.21 -4.28 11.96
C SER A 18 4.93 -3.82 10.70
N LYS A 19 6.22 -4.15 10.57
CA LYS A 19 7.01 -3.74 9.42
C LYS A 19 6.50 -4.38 8.15
N LEU A 20 6.70 -3.69 7.03
CA LEU A 20 6.51 -4.27 5.71
C LEU A 20 7.66 -5.24 5.43
N LYS A 21 7.30 -6.49 5.14
CA LYS A 21 8.25 -7.54 4.77
C LYS A 21 8.48 -7.59 3.27
N ASN A 22 7.42 -7.40 2.48
CA ASN A 22 7.49 -7.43 1.03
C ASN A 22 6.31 -6.65 0.41
N VAL A 23 6.53 -6.07 -0.77
CA VAL A 23 5.47 -5.45 -1.56
C VAL A 23 5.66 -5.81 -3.02
N ARG A 24 4.58 -6.23 -3.69
CA ARG A 24 4.61 -6.60 -5.11
C ARG A 24 3.46 -5.97 -5.85
N PHE A 25 3.75 -5.36 -6.99
CA PHE A 25 2.71 -4.91 -7.92
C PHE A 25 2.19 -6.10 -8.74
N LEU A 26 0.90 -6.38 -8.63
CA LEU A 26 0.19 -7.40 -9.40
C LEU A 26 -0.51 -6.72 -10.57
N SER A 27 0.18 -6.63 -11.72
CA SER A 27 -0.30 -5.91 -12.89
C SER A 27 -1.66 -6.40 -13.41
N TRP A 28 -1.98 -7.68 -13.24
CA TRP A 28 -3.23 -8.28 -13.67
C TRP A 28 -4.42 -7.92 -12.76
N GLU A 29 -4.19 -7.61 -11.47
CA GLU A 29 -5.23 -7.11 -10.54
C GLU A 29 -5.23 -5.58 -10.41
N ASP A 30 -4.25 -4.90 -11.01
CA ASP A 30 -3.94 -3.49 -10.77
C ASP A 30 -3.94 -3.15 -9.27
N ALA A 31 -3.15 -3.90 -8.51
CA ALA A 31 -3.09 -3.82 -7.06
C ALA A 31 -1.70 -4.16 -6.51
N PHE A 32 -1.47 -3.81 -5.25
CA PHE A 32 -0.24 -4.10 -4.52
C PHE A 32 -0.51 -5.15 -3.45
N ASP A 33 0.17 -6.30 -3.55
CA ASP A 33 0.20 -7.31 -2.51
C ASP A 33 1.25 -6.91 -1.47
N VAL A 34 0.78 -6.57 -0.27
CA VAL A 34 1.60 -6.09 0.85
C VAL A 34 1.65 -7.18 1.93
N GLU A 35 2.85 -7.70 2.19
CA GLU A 35 3.13 -8.65 3.27
C GLU A 35 3.78 -7.94 4.46
N PHE A 36 3.27 -8.21 5.65
CA PHE A 36 3.79 -7.69 6.91
C PHE A 36 4.52 -8.77 7.71
N GLU A 37 5.41 -8.36 8.62
CA GLU A 37 6.13 -9.29 9.51
C GLU A 37 5.20 -10.07 10.47
N ASP A 38 4.03 -9.51 10.81
CA ASP A 38 3.00 -10.19 11.60
C ASP A 38 2.27 -11.31 10.83
N GLY A 39 2.65 -11.51 9.56
CA GLY A 39 2.15 -12.56 8.69
C GLY A 39 0.86 -12.21 7.95
N LEU A 40 0.32 -11.00 8.14
CA LEU A 40 -0.81 -10.50 7.37
C LEU A 40 -0.40 -10.17 5.94
N CYS A 41 -1.27 -10.49 4.99
CA CYS A 41 -1.16 -10.08 3.59
C CYS A 41 -2.41 -9.28 3.21
N ILE A 42 -2.22 -8.05 2.73
CA ILE A 42 -3.30 -7.16 2.29
C ILE A 42 -3.09 -6.85 0.83
N LEU A 43 -4.17 -6.95 0.05
CA LEU A 43 -4.19 -6.49 -1.33
C LEU A 43 -4.74 -5.07 -1.37
N GLU A 44 -3.87 -4.09 -1.62
CA GLU A 44 -4.25 -2.67 -1.72
C GLU A 44 -4.46 -2.29 -3.19
N PRO A 45 -5.67 -1.89 -3.61
CA PRO A 45 -5.94 -1.51 -4.99
C PRO A 45 -5.12 -0.30 -5.44
N HIS A 46 -4.59 -0.31 -6.66
CA HIS A 46 -3.82 0.83 -7.16
C HIS A 46 -4.67 2.11 -7.26
N ALA A 47 -5.95 1.96 -7.55
CA ALA A 47 -6.90 3.07 -7.62
C ALA A 47 -7.05 3.83 -6.28
N THR A 48 -6.98 3.15 -5.13
CA THR A 48 -7.07 3.81 -3.81
C THR A 48 -5.83 4.66 -3.54
N ILE A 49 -4.65 4.11 -3.86
CA ILE A 49 -3.35 4.78 -3.74
C ILE A 49 -3.32 6.04 -4.63
N ARG A 50 -3.72 5.91 -5.90
CA ARG A 50 -3.77 7.04 -6.84
C ARG A 50 -4.69 8.15 -6.35
N LYS A 51 -5.89 7.79 -5.88
CA LYS A 51 -6.87 8.75 -5.37
C LYS A 51 -6.33 9.50 -4.15
N ALA A 52 -5.70 8.79 -3.21
CA ALA A 52 -5.16 9.39 -1.99
C ALA A 52 -3.98 10.33 -2.28
N ASN A 53 -3.12 9.96 -3.23
CA ASN A 53 -1.91 10.71 -3.58
C ASN A 53 -2.09 11.68 -4.77
N LYS A 54 -3.31 11.84 -5.30
CA LYS A 54 -3.62 12.70 -6.46
C LYS A 54 -2.77 12.37 -7.70
N ILE A 55 -2.54 11.08 -7.93
CA ILE A 55 -1.79 10.60 -9.09
C ILE A 55 -2.66 10.67 -10.35
N ALA A 56 -2.09 11.13 -11.47
CA ALA A 56 -2.81 11.21 -12.72
C ALA A 56 -3.31 9.82 -13.17
N PRO A 57 -4.55 9.70 -13.71
CA PRO A 57 -5.10 8.41 -14.13
C PRO A 57 -4.28 7.70 -15.21
N LYS A 58 -3.53 8.45 -16.03
CA LYS A 58 -2.69 7.92 -17.12
C LYS A 58 -1.25 7.61 -16.71
N ALA A 59 -0.82 8.02 -15.51
CA ALA A 59 0.55 7.79 -15.04
C ALA A 59 0.80 6.28 -14.91
N ARG A 60 1.87 5.75 -15.48
CA ARG A 60 2.15 4.31 -15.46
C ARG A 60 3.07 3.97 -14.31
N PHE A 61 2.84 2.82 -13.68
CA PHE A 61 3.75 2.28 -12.67
C PHE A 61 5.14 2.11 -13.30
N GLU A 62 6.16 2.67 -12.66
CA GLU A 62 7.54 2.53 -13.09
C GLU A 62 8.33 1.62 -12.14
N ARG A 63 8.35 1.97 -10.84
CA ARG A 63 9.05 1.19 -9.83
C ARG A 63 8.44 1.36 -8.43
N LEU A 64 8.82 0.46 -7.54
CA LEU A 64 8.45 0.46 -6.13
C LEU A 64 9.68 0.46 -5.25
N GLU A 65 9.58 1.13 -4.10
CA GLU A 65 10.64 1.27 -3.11
C GLU A 65 10.04 1.14 -1.70
N ILE A 66 10.53 0.21 -0.88
CA ILE A 66 10.10 0.10 0.53
C ILE A 66 10.97 1.05 1.37
N ASP A 67 10.36 1.74 2.33
CA ASP A 67 11.07 2.55 3.33
C ASP A 67 12.18 1.73 4.01
N ASP A 68 13.42 2.21 3.94
CA ASP A 68 14.61 1.44 4.33
C ASP A 68 14.86 1.45 5.84
N TRP A 69 14.48 2.52 6.52
CA TRP A 69 14.75 2.69 7.94
C TRP A 69 13.74 1.96 8.82
N CYS A 70 12.47 2.33 8.70
CA CYS A 70 11.43 1.80 9.57
C CYS A 70 10.61 0.69 8.90
N GLN A 71 10.73 0.54 7.57
CA GLN A 71 9.84 -0.30 6.76
C GLN A 71 8.38 0.00 7.09
N ALA A 72 8.08 1.28 7.33
CA ALA A 72 6.77 1.76 7.76
C ALA A 72 5.87 2.15 6.58
N GLY A 73 6.29 1.86 5.36
CA GLY A 73 5.57 2.16 4.14
C GLY A 73 6.39 1.85 2.90
N PHE A 74 5.87 2.26 1.75
CA PHE A 74 6.55 2.18 0.48
C PHE A 74 6.16 3.35 -0.43
N TYR A 75 6.97 3.58 -1.46
CA TYR A 75 6.77 4.57 -2.49
C TYR A 75 6.46 3.86 -3.82
N VAL A 76 5.51 4.42 -4.55
CA VAL A 76 5.22 4.05 -5.94
C VAL A 76 5.65 5.20 -6.82
N HIS A 77 6.63 4.95 -7.68
CA HIS A 77 7.13 5.91 -8.65
C HIS A 77 6.46 5.69 -10.01
N TYR A 78 6.09 6.78 -10.66
CA TYR A 78 5.38 6.77 -11.94
C TYR A 78 6.22 7.40 -13.05
N ASP A 79 5.96 6.98 -14.29
CA ASP A 79 6.67 7.43 -15.51
C ASP A 79 6.64 8.94 -15.77
N ASN A 80 5.70 9.66 -15.17
CA ASN A 80 5.56 11.10 -15.30
C ASN A 80 6.20 11.89 -14.14
N GLY A 81 7.03 11.24 -13.32
CA GLY A 81 7.73 11.84 -12.19
C GLY A 81 6.87 12.03 -10.94
N GLN A 82 5.60 11.58 -10.95
CA GLN A 82 4.81 11.55 -9.73
C GLN A 82 5.27 10.40 -8.82
N THR A 83 5.13 10.61 -7.51
CA THR A 83 5.37 9.59 -6.49
C THR A 83 4.16 9.52 -5.56
N ALA A 84 3.68 8.32 -5.28
CA ALA A 84 2.70 8.08 -4.21
C ALA A 84 3.42 7.51 -2.99
N GLU A 85 3.18 8.12 -1.84
CA GLU A 85 3.58 7.57 -0.54
C GLU A 85 2.44 6.68 -0.01
N VAL A 86 2.80 5.50 0.47
CA VAL A 86 1.85 4.51 1.00
C VAL A 86 2.33 4.06 2.37
N SER A 87 1.78 4.67 3.42
CA SER A 87 2.15 4.36 4.80
C SER A 87 1.50 3.07 5.31
N TRP A 88 2.11 2.48 6.33
CA TRP A 88 1.58 1.34 7.09
C TRP A 88 0.13 1.62 7.53
N ALA A 89 -0.15 2.82 8.05
CA ALA A 89 -1.48 3.20 8.53
C ALA A 89 -2.49 3.25 7.38
N PHE A 90 -2.09 3.77 6.22
CA PHE A 90 -2.96 3.77 5.03
C PHE A 90 -3.41 2.35 4.67
N ILE A 91 -2.51 1.36 4.75
CA ILE A 91 -2.79 -0.03 4.37
C ILE A 91 -3.53 -0.79 5.48
N ARG A 92 -3.32 -0.43 6.74
CA ARG A 92 -3.82 -1.17 7.91
C ARG A 92 -5.08 -0.59 8.53
N GLU A 93 -5.37 0.68 8.29
CA GLU A 93 -6.45 1.39 8.95
C GLU A 93 -7.41 2.04 7.96
N HIS A 94 -8.68 2.03 8.34
CA HIS A 94 -9.66 2.92 7.73
C HIS A 94 -9.41 4.36 8.15
N PRO A 95 -9.70 5.34 7.28
CA PRO A 95 -9.64 6.75 7.65
C PRO A 95 -10.58 7.04 8.84
N PRO A 96 -10.26 8.04 9.68
CA PRO A 96 -11.14 8.42 10.78
C PRO A 96 -12.52 8.81 10.25
N LYS A 97 -13.57 8.38 10.95
CA LYS A 97 -14.94 8.84 10.68
C LYS A 97 -15.06 10.29 11.16
N LYS A 98 -15.67 11.15 10.35
CA LYS A 98 -16.08 12.49 10.78
C LYS A 98 -17.17 12.43 11.83
#